data_AF-C1GAP8-F1
#
_entry.id   AF-C1GAP8-F1
#
_cell.length_a   1.000
_cell.length_b   1.000
_cell.length_c   1.000
_cell.angle_alpha   90.00
_cell.angle_beta   90.00
_cell.angle_gamma   90.00
#
_symmetry.space_group_name_H-M   'P 1'
#
loop_
_entity.id
_entity.type
_entity.pdbx_description
1 polymer ?
#
loop_
_entity_poly.entity_id
_entity_poly.type
_entity_poly.pdbx_seq_one_letter_code
_entity_poly.pdbx_strand_id
1 'polypeptide(L)' 'MCYRIIERYSVCGCLYYRHAVDPCQSYGQRDHVVQEKTILVGYACAAHLASRGTSAAKWPDSGYSSGKGASP' A
#
# COMPACT_ATOMS: atom_id res chain seq x y z
N MET A 1 4.06 -1.68 -29.69
CA MET A 1 3.35 -2.29 -28.55
C MET A 1 2.70 -1.17 -27.78
N CYS A 2 1.39 -1.23 -27.50
CA CYS A 2 0.74 -0.25 -26.63
C CYS A 2 1.02 -0.59 -25.18
N TYR A 3 1.26 0.42 -24.37
CA TYR A 3 1.51 0.25 -22.94
C TYR A 3 0.52 1.05 -22.12
N ARG A 4 0.23 0.57 -20.92
CA ARG A 4 -0.47 1.32 -19.89
C ARG A 4 0.31 1.23 -18.60
N ILE A 5 0.67 2.38 -18.03
CA ILE A 5 1.30 2.44 -16.73
C ILE A 5 0.23 2.32 -15.65
N ILE A 6 0.45 1.40 -14.70
CA ILE A 6 -0.35 1.24 -13.50
C ILE A 6 0.53 1.55 -12.31
N GLU A 7 0.21 2.61 -11.58
CA GLU A 7 0.93 2.98 -10.37
C GLU A 7 0.27 2.33 -9.17
N ARG A 8 1.05 1.62 -8.36
CA ARG A 8 0.57 0.94 -7.15
C ARG A 8 1.45 1.23 -5.96
N TYR A 9 0.87 1.19 -4.77
CA TYR A 9 1.65 1.28 -3.54
C TYR A 9 2.48 0.02 -3.31
N SER A 10 3.74 0.19 -2.89
CA SER A 10 4.69 -0.92 -2.75
C SER A 10 4.28 -1.99 -1.72
N VAL A 11 3.68 -1.58 -0.60
CA VAL A 11 3.34 -2.51 0.50
C VAL A 11 1.97 -3.15 0.34
N CYS A 12 0.95 -2.37 -0.01
CA CYS A 12 -0.42 -2.85 -0.06
C CYS A 12 -0.91 -3.17 -1.48
N GLY A 13 -0.14 -2.83 -2.52
CA GLY A 13 -0.52 -3.07 -3.92
C GLY A 13 -1.74 -2.29 -4.39
N CYS A 14 -2.31 -1.41 -3.55
CA CYS A 14 -3.48 -0.60 -3.91
C CYS A 14 -3.16 0.27 -5.12
N LEU A 15 -4.16 0.49 -5.98
CA LEU A 15 -4.04 1.40 -7.11
C LEU A 15 -3.80 2.82 -6.59
N TYR A 16 -2.71 3.42 -7.03
CA TYR A 16 -2.46 4.84 -6.88
C TYR A 16 -3.07 5.59 -8.07
N TYR A 17 -2.68 5.18 -9.28
CA TYR A 17 -3.16 5.81 -10.51
C TYR A 17 -3.12 4.84 -11.68
N ARG A 18 -4.09 4.96 -12.60
CA ARG A 18 -4.14 4.21 -13.86
C ARG A 18 -4.03 5.21 -15.00
N HIS A 19 -2.94 5.15 -15.74
CA HIS A 19 -2.71 6.03 -16.88
C HIS A 19 -3.57 5.64 -18.07
N ALA A 20 -3.70 6.58 -19.01
CA ALA A 20 -4.21 6.28 -20.35
C ALA A 20 -3.28 5.28 -21.06
N VAL A 21 -3.80 4.65 -22.12
CA VAL A 21 -2.96 3.81 -22.99
C VAL A 21 -2.08 4.73 -23.82
N ASP A 22 -0.79 4.43 -23.88
CA ASP A 22 0.15 4.96 -24.86
C ASP A 22 -0.03 4.19 -26.17
N PRO A 23 -0.66 4.80 -27.20
CA PRO A 23 -1.01 4.11 -28.42
C PRO A 23 0.20 3.99 -29.34
N CYS A 24 0.40 2.80 -29.90
CA CYS A 24 1.31 2.59 -31.02
C CYS A 24 0.53 2.56 -32.33
N GLN A 25 1.24 2.47 -33.46
CA GLN A 25 0.64 2.54 -34.80
C GLN A 25 -0.43 1.48 -35.10
N SER A 26 -0.42 0.34 -34.42
CA SER A 26 -1.41 -0.73 -34.56
C SER A 26 -2.53 -0.69 -33.51
N TYR A 27 -2.65 0.40 -32.75
CA TYR A 27 -3.72 0.56 -31.77
C TYR A 27 -5.11 0.41 -32.43
N GLY A 28 -5.98 -0.41 -31.83
CA GLY A 28 -7.33 -0.70 -32.34
C GLY A 28 -7.42 -1.80 -33.40
N GLN A 29 -6.30 -2.39 -33.85
CA GLN A 29 -6.32 -3.53 -34.75
C GLN A 29 -6.80 -4.81 -34.03
N ARG A 30 -7.47 -5.70 -34.79
CA ARG A 30 -7.80 -7.06 -34.33
C ARG A 30 -6.47 -7.79 -34.11
N ASP A 31 -6.28 -8.44 -32.96
CA ASP A 31 -5.01 -9.00 -32.45
C ASP A 31 -3.97 -8.01 -31.87
N HIS A 32 -4.34 -6.75 -31.60
CA HIS A 32 -3.48 -5.85 -30.84
C HIS A 32 -3.74 -5.91 -29.32
N VAL A 33 -2.74 -6.33 -28.54
CA VAL A 33 -2.83 -6.40 -27.07
C VAL A 33 -2.11 -5.21 -26.40
N VAL A 34 -2.82 -4.53 -25.49
CA VAL A 34 -2.23 -3.51 -24.62
C VAL A 34 -1.54 -4.18 -23.44
N GLN A 35 -0.27 -3.88 -23.23
CA GLN A 35 0.47 -4.40 -22.09
C GLN A 35 0.39 -3.45 -20.90
N GLU A 36 0.00 -3.96 -19.72
CA GLU A 36 0.08 -3.19 -18.49
C GLU A 36 1.47 -3.33 -17.87
N LYS A 37 2.07 -2.20 -17.47
CA LYS A 37 3.32 -2.16 -16.71
C LYS A 37 3.04 -1.54 -15.35
N THR A 38 3.34 -2.29 -14.29
CA THR A 38 3.17 -1.80 -12.93
C THR A 38 4.43 -1.10 -12.47
N ILE A 39 4.27 0.10 -11.92
CA ILE A 39 5.32 0.80 -11.18
C ILE A 39 4.89 0.98 -9.73
N LEU A 40 5.83 0.78 -8.82
CA LEU A 40 5.58 0.93 -7.39
C LEU A 40 5.86 2.38 -6.99
N VAL A 41 4.83 3.05 -6.47
CA VAL A 41 4.88 4.46 -6.04
C VAL A 41 4.48 4.56 -4.57
N GLY A 42 5.38 5.09 -3.75
CA GLY A 42 5.14 5.28 -2.32
C GLY A 42 5.01 3.98 -1.51
N TYR A 43 4.79 4.16 -0.20
CA TYR A 43 4.78 3.07 0.78
C TYR A 43 3.43 2.34 0.85
N ALA A 44 2.37 3.01 1.34
CA ALA A 44 1.02 2.45 1.45
C ALA A 44 -0.05 3.53 1.24
N CYS A 45 -1.25 3.13 0.82
CA CYS A 45 -2.36 4.06 0.62
C CYS A 45 -2.91 4.59 1.95
N ALA A 46 -3.64 5.71 1.91
CA ALA A 46 -4.19 6.36 3.10
C ALA A 46 -5.00 5.42 4.00
N ALA A 47 -5.80 4.52 3.42
CA ALA A 47 -6.58 3.54 4.19
C ALA A 47 -5.68 2.58 5.00
N HIS A 48 -4.63 2.04 4.37
CA HIS A 48 -3.70 1.14 5.04
C HIS A 48 -2.71 1.86 5.97
N LEU A 49 -2.41 3.13 5.70
CA LEU A 49 -1.68 3.98 6.63
C LEU A 49 -2.50 4.22 7.90
N ALA A 50 -3.80 4.51 7.74
CA ALA A 50 -4.71 4.76 8.85
C ALA A 50 -4.89 3.51 9.73
N SER A 51 -5.03 2.31 9.14
CA SER A 51 -5.09 1.06 9.91
C SER A 51 -3.83 0.78 10.74
N ARG A 52 -2.68 1.30 10.31
CA ARG A 52 -1.41 1.25 11.07
C ARG A 52 -1.39 2.26 12.23
N GLY A 53 -2.16 3.34 12.14
CA GLY A 53 -2.33 4.33 13.21
C GLY A 53 -3.43 3.98 14.21
N THR A 54 -4.43 3.17 13.82
CA THR A 54 -5.46 2.67 14.73
C THR A 54 -4.96 1.52 15.63
N SER A 55 -3.72 1.08 15.45
CA SER A 55 -2.95 0.35 16.47
C SER A 55 -2.31 1.32 17.49
N ALA A 56 -2.94 2.48 17.74
CA ALA A 56 -2.68 3.30 18.90
C ALA A 56 -2.99 2.48 20.17
N ALA A 57 -1.94 1.87 20.71
CA ALA A 57 -1.75 1.58 22.12
C ALA A 57 -2.81 0.67 22.79
N LYS A 58 -2.83 -0.62 22.42
CA LYS A 58 -2.94 -1.64 23.47
C LYS A 58 -1.54 -2.12 23.80
N TRP A 59 -0.77 -1.25 24.45
CA TRP A 59 0.36 -1.72 25.25
C TRP A 59 -0.21 -2.78 26.21
N PRO A 60 0.31 -4.01 26.26
CA PRO A 60 0.06 -4.84 27.42
C PRO A 60 0.66 -4.05 28.59
N ASP A 61 -0.21 -3.51 29.45
CA ASP A 61 0.17 -2.92 30.72
C ASP A 61 1.06 -3.95 31.41
N SER A 62 2.37 -3.72 31.34
CA SER A 62 3.36 -4.59 31.94
C SER A 62 3.29 -4.26 33.41
N GLY A 63 2.33 -4.90 34.09
CA GLY A 63 2.03 -4.73 35.49
C GLY A 63 3.25 -5.05 36.35
N TYR A 64 4.12 -4.06 36.53
CA TYR A 64 5.12 -4.06 37.57
C TYR A 64 4.38 -3.69 38.87
N SER A 65 3.87 -4.68 39.57
CA SER A 65 3.46 -4.50 40.98
C SER A 65 4.68 -4.80 41.85
N SER A 66 5.42 -3.76 42.23
CA SER A 66 6.44 -3.87 43.29
C SER A 66 5.72 -4.01 44.63
N GLY A 67 5.39 -5.25 44.97
CA GLY A 67 4.98 -5.60 46.32
C GLY A 67 6.16 -5.56 47.29
N LYS A 68 5.82 -5.18 48.53
CA LYS A 68 6.55 -5.37 49.80
C LYS A 68 7.66 -4.36 50.14
N GLY A 69 7.33 -3.50 51.09
CA GLY A 69 8.27 -2.91 52.04
C GLY A 69 7.51 -2.60 53.34
N ALA A 70 7.40 -3.61 54.20
CA ALA A 70 6.83 -3.48 55.53
C ALA A 70 7.84 -2.86 56.50
N SER A 71 7.35 -1.92 57.33
CA SER A 71 7.77 -1.64 58.72
C SER A 71 9.17 -1.05 58.98
N PRO A 72 9.45 -0.52 60.19
CA PRO A 72 8.58 -0.24 61.35
C PRO A 72 8.26 1.25 61.58
#